data_AF-A0A7J6SAM5-F1
#
_entry.id   AF-A0A7J6SAM5-F1
#
_cell.length_a   1.000
_cell.length_b   1.000
_cell.length_c   1.000
_cell.angle_alpha   90.00
_cell.angle_beta   90.00
_cell.angle_gamma   90.00
#
_symmetry.space_group_name_H-M   'P 1'
#
loop_
_entity.id
_entity.type
_entity.pdbx_description
1 polymer ?
#
loop_
_entity_poly.entity_id
_entity_poly.type
_entity_poly.pdbx_seq_one_letter_code
_entity_poly.pdbx_strand_id
1 'polypeptide(L)'
;TDDADAGSQSSGSHGASGGAGHKTYDLDSSDTFFVEHANMPFPAVASDVSTQLQEYNKKLQEMRSKDGGAGKLSSAINALPQMTEMKRSLDEHTNIASAMLKEIQEREINKYYEAESEFGSQGRTAGMTALMERLSPEGKGTAIDKLRAALVFVLRKPNLTSEQVDAICARLKEIGADPAAVEFIRSLQSMRQLTLDTTAIGDDQPQQKEPQQASFGGADATSGFAMFANKFASQMQQHGEGLLTGLKNLKNLLPMREDTLTTRIVSELMEQSESGANKLTQDYEYFDPRASTLAGESRSRHIPRVRGSFHQAIVFMVGGGNYVEQHTLSEWASSSRSRDSAGQPRSVIYGATDFVSPSAFCQELETLGNEK
;
A
#
# COMPACT_ATOMS: atom_id res chain seq x y z
N THR A 1 21.65 -16.68 41.10
CA THR A 1 22.74 -17.39 40.41
C THR A 1 22.12 -18.04 39.18
N ASP A 2 22.09 -17.41 38.01
CA ASP A 2 22.90 -16.31 37.52
C ASP A 2 22.08 -15.47 36.53
N ASP A 3 22.29 -14.15 36.63
CA ASP A 3 22.03 -13.17 35.60
C ASP A 3 22.97 -13.38 34.41
N ALA A 4 22.45 -13.21 33.19
CA ALA A 4 23.21 -12.88 31.98
C ALA A 4 22.23 -12.22 31.01
N ASP A 5 22.05 -10.90 31.07
CA ASP A 5 22.85 -9.88 30.35
C ASP A 5 23.04 -10.23 28.86
N ALA A 6 22.07 -9.82 28.04
CA ALA A 6 22.22 -9.76 26.59
C ALA A 6 22.40 -8.29 26.19
N GLY A 7 23.65 -7.83 26.31
CA GLY A 7 24.09 -6.54 25.80
C GLY A 7 23.94 -6.47 24.27
N SER A 8 23.15 -5.50 23.83
CA SER A 8 23.11 -5.00 22.46
C SER A 8 24.44 -4.30 22.15
N GLN A 9 25.30 -4.96 21.38
CA GLN A 9 26.50 -4.36 20.81
C GLN A 9 26.26 -4.05 19.33
N SER A 10 26.19 -2.75 19.04
CA SER A 10 26.43 -2.17 17.73
C SER A 10 27.90 -2.35 17.34
N SER A 11 28.17 -2.90 16.15
CA SER A 11 29.37 -2.55 15.38
C SER A 11 29.25 -3.06 13.95
N GLY A 12 29.39 -2.14 13.01
CA GLY A 12 29.45 -2.44 11.58
C GLY A 12 30.69 -3.23 11.17
N SER A 13 30.58 -3.88 10.03
CA SER A 13 31.70 -4.45 9.30
C SER A 13 31.33 -4.55 7.82
N HIS A 14 31.94 -3.68 7.02
CA HIS A 14 32.01 -3.81 5.56
C HIS A 14 32.77 -5.10 5.21
N GLY A 15 32.13 -6.00 4.47
CA GLY A 15 32.75 -7.18 3.88
C GLY A 15 32.20 -7.42 2.48
N ALA A 16 33.00 -7.12 1.47
CA ALA A 16 32.68 -7.37 0.07
C ALA A 16 32.78 -8.87 -0.26
N SER A 17 31.76 -9.42 -0.92
CA SER A 17 31.85 -10.67 -1.68
C SER A 17 31.04 -10.57 -2.97
N GLY A 18 31.71 -10.74 -4.12
CA GLY A 18 31.17 -10.56 -5.46
C GLY A 18 30.34 -11.73 -5.99
N GLY A 19 29.04 -11.71 -5.69
CA GLY A 19 27.98 -11.99 -6.68
C GLY A 19 27.24 -10.67 -6.91
N ALA A 20 26.41 -10.52 -7.96
CA ALA A 20 25.65 -9.29 -8.19
C ALA A 20 24.97 -8.82 -6.88
N GLY A 21 25.55 -7.81 -6.23
CA GLY A 21 25.45 -7.65 -4.79
C GLY A 21 24.09 -7.13 -4.39
N HIS A 22 23.34 -7.92 -3.61
CA HIS A 22 22.15 -7.43 -2.94
C HIS A 22 22.54 -6.28 -2.01
N LYS A 23 21.94 -5.10 -2.23
CA LYS A 23 22.10 -3.96 -1.33
C LYS A 23 21.02 -4.03 -0.27
N THR A 24 21.41 -3.88 0.98
CA THR A 24 20.51 -3.86 2.14
C THR A 24 20.49 -2.44 2.70
N TYR A 25 19.30 -1.95 3.04
CA TYR A 25 19.07 -0.64 3.63
C TYR A 25 18.21 -0.80 4.88
N ASP A 26 18.53 -0.07 5.94
CA ASP A 26 17.77 -0.05 7.17
C ASP A 26 16.85 1.18 7.17
N LEU A 27 15.53 0.94 7.19
CA LEU A 27 14.51 1.99 7.23
C LEU A 27 13.84 1.97 8.60
N ASP A 28 14.13 2.97 9.43
CA ASP A 28 13.59 3.07 10.79
C ASP A 28 13.00 4.46 11.07
N SER A 29 12.51 4.66 12.29
CA SER A 29 11.92 5.92 12.72
C SER A 29 12.91 7.08 12.85
N SER A 30 14.22 6.82 12.78
CA SER A 30 15.26 7.85 12.77
C SER A 30 15.51 8.41 11.38
N ASP A 31 15.09 7.69 10.32
CA ASP A 31 15.12 8.17 8.95
C ASP A 31 13.99 9.17 8.69
N THR A 32 14.33 10.46 8.81
CA THR A 32 13.38 11.56 8.59
C THR A 32 12.81 11.55 7.18
N PHE A 33 13.61 11.18 6.17
CA PHE A 33 13.15 11.13 4.80
C PHE A 33 12.08 10.05 4.65
N PHE A 34 12.33 8.85 5.18
CA PHE A 34 11.36 7.76 5.16
C PHE A 34 10.06 8.14 5.89
N VAL A 35 10.14 8.69 7.10
CA VAL A 35 8.96 9.08 7.89
C VAL A 35 8.09 10.11 7.15
N GLU A 36 8.71 11.09 6.50
CA GLU A 36 8.00 12.13 5.74
C GLU A 36 7.33 11.58 4.47
N HIS A 37 7.99 10.66 3.75
CA HIS A 37 7.59 10.27 2.40
C HIS A 37 6.93 8.88 2.31
N ALA A 38 7.00 8.03 3.34
CA ALA A 38 6.49 6.65 3.30
C ALA A 38 4.99 6.54 2.96
N ASN A 39 4.23 7.60 3.27
CA ASN A 39 2.78 7.68 3.04
C ASN A 39 2.42 8.51 1.80
N MET A 40 3.40 8.92 1.00
CA MET A 40 3.16 9.73 -0.20
C MET A 40 3.11 8.84 -1.46
N PRO A 41 2.31 9.22 -2.48
CA PRO A 41 2.33 8.53 -3.76
C PRO A 41 3.73 8.56 -4.38
N PHE A 42 4.12 7.45 -5.01
CA PHE A 42 5.43 7.32 -5.65
C PHE A 42 5.83 8.50 -6.56
N PRO A 43 4.94 9.08 -7.40
CA PRO A 43 5.29 10.24 -8.22
C PRO A 43 5.69 11.48 -7.40
N ALA A 44 5.06 11.70 -6.24
CA ALA A 44 5.40 12.79 -5.33
C ALA A 44 6.79 12.55 -4.70
N VAL A 45 7.01 11.34 -4.16
CA VAL A 45 8.32 10.97 -3.59
C VAL A 45 9.45 11.13 -4.60
N ALA A 46 9.28 10.67 -5.84
CA ALA A 46 10.28 10.81 -6.89
C ALA A 46 10.59 12.29 -7.24
N SER A 47 9.58 13.15 -7.21
CA SER A 47 9.73 14.60 -7.38
C SER A 47 10.54 15.22 -6.23
N ASP A 48 10.22 14.82 -5.00
CA ASP A 48 10.85 15.36 -3.79
C ASP A 48 12.31 14.90 -3.66
N VAL A 49 12.61 13.62 -3.93
CA VAL A 49 13.99 13.11 -4.04
C VAL A 49 14.80 13.94 -5.04
N SER A 50 14.23 14.20 -6.23
CA SER A 50 14.91 14.98 -7.27
C SER A 50 15.18 16.42 -6.83
N THR A 51 14.23 17.04 -6.14
CA THR A 51 14.31 18.41 -5.63
C THR A 51 15.38 18.50 -4.53
N GLN A 52 15.33 17.64 -3.52
CA GLN A 52 16.31 17.62 -2.43
C GLN A 52 17.72 17.33 -2.93
N LEU A 53 17.88 16.47 -3.95
CA LEU A 53 19.17 16.23 -4.59
C LEU A 53 19.72 17.47 -5.31
N GLN A 54 18.86 18.30 -5.91
CA GLN A 54 19.29 19.58 -6.50
C GLN A 54 19.70 20.59 -5.43
N GLU A 55 18.91 20.72 -4.36
CA GLU A 55 19.21 21.62 -3.24
C GLU A 55 20.52 21.22 -2.55
N TYR A 56 20.73 19.92 -2.34
CA TYR A 56 21.99 19.39 -1.80
C TYR A 56 23.19 19.77 -2.69
N ASN A 57 23.10 19.55 -4.00
CA ASN A 57 24.17 19.89 -4.94
C ASN A 57 24.45 21.40 -4.97
N LYS A 58 23.41 22.23 -4.93
CA LYS A 58 23.54 23.70 -4.83
C LYS A 58 24.26 24.11 -3.55
N LYS A 59 23.85 23.57 -2.39
CA LYS A 59 24.47 23.84 -1.10
C LYS A 59 25.94 23.39 -1.05
N LEU A 60 26.26 22.28 -1.70
CA LEU A 60 27.64 21.77 -1.83
C LEU A 60 28.50 22.68 -2.71
N GLN A 61 27.98 23.18 -3.83
CA GLN A 61 28.67 24.15 -4.68
C GLN A 61 28.88 25.50 -3.97
N GLU A 62 27.89 25.97 -3.21
CA GLU A 62 28.01 27.18 -2.40
C GLU A 62 29.06 27.05 -1.29
N MET A 63 29.20 25.88 -0.69
CA MET A 63 30.28 25.61 0.28
C MET A 63 31.66 25.51 -0.38
N ARG A 64 31.75 24.93 -1.59
CA ARG A 64 33.00 24.81 -2.35
C ARG A 64 33.49 26.12 -2.98
N SER A 65 32.57 27.02 -3.35
CA SER A 65 32.89 28.30 -3.98
C SER A 65 33.25 29.41 -2.99
N LYS A 66 32.97 29.23 -1.69
CA LYS A 66 33.26 30.20 -0.64
C LYS A 66 34.59 29.90 0.05
N ASP A 67 35.68 30.15 -0.66
CA ASP A 67 37.03 30.13 -0.10
C ASP A 67 37.37 31.50 0.54
N GLY A 68 37.82 31.54 1.80
CA GLY A 68 38.55 32.70 2.35
C GLY A 68 38.09 33.44 3.63
N GLY A 69 37.43 32.82 4.62
CA GLY A 69 37.17 33.52 5.90
C GLY A 69 37.06 32.63 7.15
N ALA A 70 37.89 32.90 8.17
CA ALA A 70 38.03 32.09 9.39
C ALA A 70 36.73 31.85 10.19
N GLY A 71 35.79 32.81 10.21
CA GLY A 71 34.48 32.66 10.87
C GLY A 71 33.52 31.70 10.14
N LYS A 72 33.73 31.44 8.85
CA LYS A 72 32.90 30.54 8.03
C LYS A 72 33.42 29.10 8.01
N LEU A 73 34.71 28.90 8.29
CA LEU A 73 35.30 27.57 8.48
C LEU A 73 34.64 26.83 9.65
N SER A 74 34.34 27.52 10.76
CA SER A 74 33.65 26.93 11.91
C SER A 74 32.22 26.49 11.58
N SER A 75 31.47 27.25 10.76
CA SER A 75 30.13 26.86 10.31
C SER A 75 30.18 25.71 9.30
N ALA A 76 31.19 25.67 8.43
CA ALA A 76 31.40 24.56 7.50
C ALA A 76 31.78 23.27 8.24
N ILE A 77 32.65 23.35 9.25
CA ILE A 77 33.05 22.21 10.10
C ILE A 77 31.84 21.59 10.81
N ASN A 78 30.91 22.40 11.31
CA ASN A 78 29.68 21.90 11.94
C ASN A 78 28.64 21.37 10.94
N ALA A 79 28.61 21.91 9.71
CA ALA A 79 27.66 21.50 8.67
C ALA A 79 28.11 20.25 7.89
N LEU A 80 29.41 19.93 7.86
CA LEU A 80 29.95 18.78 7.12
C LEU A 80 29.40 17.42 7.59
N PRO A 81 29.31 17.12 8.90
CA PRO A 81 28.69 15.87 9.37
C PRO A 81 27.21 15.78 8.95
N GLN A 82 26.45 16.85 9.14
CA GLN A 82 25.03 16.91 8.75
C GLN A 82 24.82 16.75 7.24
N MET A 83 25.68 17.38 6.43
CA MET A 83 25.63 17.24 4.97
C MET A 83 26.02 15.84 4.49
N THR A 84 26.94 15.18 5.19
CA THR A 84 27.31 13.78 4.88
C THR A 84 26.16 12.84 5.17
N GLU A 85 25.47 13.03 6.31
CA GLU A 85 24.32 12.22 6.68
C GLU A 85 23.11 12.46 5.76
N MET A 86 22.83 13.72 5.43
CA MET A 86 21.80 14.08 4.44
C MET A 86 22.11 13.45 3.07
N LYS A 87 23.38 13.45 2.64
CA LYS A 87 23.78 12.78 1.41
C LYS A 87 23.55 11.28 1.49
N ARG A 88 23.93 10.64 2.60
CA ARG A 88 23.74 9.20 2.81
C ARG A 88 22.27 8.82 2.65
N SER A 89 21.38 9.47 3.39
CA SER A 89 19.93 9.27 3.30
C SER A 89 19.40 9.51 1.88
N LEU A 90 19.80 10.62 1.23
CA LEU A 90 19.40 10.91 -0.15
C LEU A 90 19.88 9.85 -1.16
N ASP A 91 21.11 9.37 -1.04
CA ASP A 91 21.66 8.34 -1.91
C ASP A 91 20.92 7.00 -1.71
N GLU A 92 20.58 6.66 -0.46
CA GLU A 92 19.78 5.47 -0.11
C GLU A 92 18.39 5.51 -0.77
N HIS A 93 17.62 6.58 -0.54
CA HIS A 93 16.28 6.73 -1.10
C HIS A 93 16.27 6.91 -2.62
N THR A 94 17.30 7.54 -3.19
CA THR A 94 17.48 7.60 -4.65
C THR A 94 17.70 6.21 -5.23
N ASN A 95 18.49 5.36 -4.58
CA ASN A 95 18.71 3.99 -5.02
C ASN A 95 17.44 3.13 -4.92
N ILE A 96 16.69 3.26 -3.81
CA ILE A 96 15.42 2.55 -3.61
C ILE A 96 14.39 2.97 -4.68
N ALA A 97 14.16 4.27 -4.86
CA ALA A 97 13.23 4.79 -5.85
C ALA A 97 13.61 4.37 -7.28
N SER A 98 14.92 4.35 -7.58
CA SER A 98 15.43 3.89 -8.87
C SER A 98 15.18 2.39 -9.10
N ALA A 99 15.41 1.55 -8.08
CA ALA A 99 15.13 0.12 -8.16
C ALA A 99 13.62 -0.16 -8.33
N MET A 100 12.76 0.56 -7.60
CA MET A 100 11.31 0.46 -7.76
C MET A 100 10.87 0.88 -9.16
N LEU A 101 11.38 1.99 -9.70
CA LEU A 101 11.05 2.45 -11.05
C LEU A 101 11.41 1.40 -12.11
N LYS A 102 12.57 0.76 -11.96
CA LYS A 102 13.01 -0.31 -12.85
C LYS A 102 12.03 -1.48 -12.83
N GLU A 103 11.65 -1.98 -11.65
CA GLU A 103 10.67 -3.06 -11.50
C GLU A 103 9.30 -2.71 -12.10
N ILE A 104 8.82 -1.48 -11.88
CA ILE A 104 7.55 -0.99 -12.45
C ILE A 104 7.56 -1.06 -13.99
N GLN A 105 8.68 -0.72 -14.62
CA GLN A 105 8.82 -0.69 -16.09
C GLN A 105 9.07 -2.08 -16.71
N GLU A 106 9.89 -2.90 -16.06
CA GLU A 106 10.19 -4.26 -16.51
C GLU A 106 8.93 -5.13 -16.47
N ARG A 107 8.11 -4.96 -15.43
CA ARG A 107 6.88 -5.74 -15.21
C ARG A 107 5.60 -5.05 -15.69
N GLU A 108 5.69 -3.78 -16.11
CA GLU A 108 4.53 -2.94 -16.46
C GLU A 108 3.46 -2.91 -15.37
N ILE A 109 3.88 -2.77 -14.11
CA ILE A 109 2.98 -2.76 -12.94
C ILE A 109 1.89 -1.70 -13.06
N ASN A 110 2.17 -0.59 -13.74
CA ASN A 110 1.17 0.46 -14.02
C ASN A 110 -0.04 -0.05 -14.80
N LYS A 111 0.14 -1.00 -15.72
CA LYS A 111 -0.96 -1.59 -16.50
C LYS A 111 -1.80 -2.56 -15.67
N TYR A 112 -1.17 -3.28 -14.73
CA TYR A 112 -1.89 -4.12 -13.78
C TYR A 112 -2.71 -3.27 -12.82
N TYR A 113 -2.10 -2.20 -12.28
CA TYR A 113 -2.78 -1.25 -11.41
C TYR A 113 -4.02 -0.62 -12.07
N GLU A 114 -3.87 -0.13 -13.30
CA GLU A 114 -4.98 0.44 -14.08
C GLU A 114 -6.12 -0.57 -14.26
N ALA A 115 -5.81 -1.78 -14.76
CA ALA A 115 -6.82 -2.82 -14.95
C ALA A 115 -7.54 -3.20 -13.64
N GLU A 116 -6.78 -3.39 -12.54
CA GLU A 116 -7.33 -3.72 -11.23
C GLU A 116 -8.29 -2.65 -10.69
N SER A 117 -7.95 -1.37 -10.89
CA SER A 117 -8.81 -0.24 -10.47
C SER A 117 -10.12 -0.19 -11.27
N GLU A 118 -10.08 -0.57 -12.54
CA GLU A 118 -11.23 -0.54 -13.42
C GLU A 118 -12.14 -1.77 -13.29
N PHE A 119 -11.65 -2.89 -12.78
CA PHE A 119 -12.45 -4.10 -12.59
C PHE A 119 -13.69 -3.87 -11.70
N GLY A 120 -13.65 -2.90 -10.79
CA GLY A 120 -14.82 -2.50 -10.01
C GLY A 120 -15.94 -1.93 -10.89
N SER A 121 -15.62 -0.90 -11.66
CA SER A 121 -16.59 -0.08 -12.41
C SER A 121 -16.94 -0.66 -13.79
N GLN A 122 -16.03 -1.39 -14.43
CA GLN A 122 -16.24 -1.96 -15.75
C GLN A 122 -17.26 -3.10 -15.74
N GLY A 123 -17.99 -3.23 -16.86
CA GLY A 123 -18.86 -4.38 -17.11
C GLY A 123 -18.07 -5.70 -17.16
N ARG A 124 -18.71 -6.80 -16.77
CA ARG A 124 -18.07 -8.14 -16.67
C ARG A 124 -17.34 -8.56 -17.95
N THR A 125 -17.95 -8.35 -19.12
CA THR A 125 -17.36 -8.73 -20.41
C THR A 125 -16.10 -7.92 -20.72
N ALA A 126 -16.16 -6.59 -20.54
CA ALA A 126 -15.01 -5.72 -20.78
C ALA A 126 -13.86 -6.03 -19.82
N GLY A 127 -14.16 -6.18 -18.53
CA GLY A 127 -13.14 -6.54 -17.53
C GLY A 127 -12.53 -7.92 -17.77
N MET A 128 -13.31 -8.91 -18.24
CA MET A 128 -12.76 -10.22 -18.62
C MET A 128 -11.79 -10.09 -19.79
N THR A 129 -12.14 -9.31 -20.82
CA THR A 129 -11.23 -9.06 -21.96
C THR A 129 -9.93 -8.40 -21.49
N ALA A 130 -10.02 -7.38 -20.62
CA ALA A 130 -8.86 -6.70 -20.06
C ALA A 130 -7.98 -7.65 -19.23
N LEU A 131 -8.59 -8.51 -18.40
CA LEU A 131 -7.87 -9.53 -17.65
C LEU A 131 -7.14 -10.50 -18.60
N MET A 132 -7.84 -11.04 -19.60
CA MET A 132 -7.25 -12.00 -20.54
C MET A 132 -6.08 -11.39 -21.33
N GLU A 133 -6.12 -10.09 -21.62
CA GLU A 133 -4.99 -9.37 -22.22
C GLU A 133 -3.77 -9.31 -21.27
N ARG A 134 -4.00 -9.12 -19.97
CA ARG A 134 -2.94 -9.15 -18.94
C ARG A 134 -2.40 -10.55 -18.69
N LEU A 135 -3.23 -11.58 -18.80
CA LEU A 135 -2.83 -12.98 -18.70
C LEU A 135 -2.12 -13.51 -19.96
N SER A 136 -1.91 -12.68 -20.99
CA SER A 136 -1.19 -13.09 -22.20
C SER A 136 0.21 -13.64 -21.88
N PRO A 137 0.64 -14.77 -22.49
CA PRO A 137 1.97 -15.34 -22.27
C PRO A 137 3.09 -14.42 -22.77
N GLU A 138 2.83 -13.64 -23.82
CA GLU A 138 3.78 -12.65 -24.37
C GLU A 138 3.77 -11.32 -23.60
N GLY A 139 2.83 -11.16 -22.66
CA GLY A 139 2.71 -9.96 -21.84
C GLY A 139 3.75 -9.91 -20.71
N LYS A 140 4.23 -8.70 -20.40
CA LYS A 140 5.08 -8.42 -19.24
C LYS A 140 4.39 -8.70 -17.91
N GLY A 141 5.16 -8.76 -16.84
CA GLY A 141 4.70 -9.10 -15.49
C GLY A 141 5.03 -10.54 -15.13
N THR A 142 5.16 -10.78 -13.83
CA THR A 142 5.48 -12.11 -13.29
C THR A 142 4.24 -12.99 -13.19
N ALA A 143 4.43 -14.30 -12.98
CA ALA A 143 3.32 -15.22 -12.70
C ALA A 143 2.47 -14.75 -11.50
N ILE A 144 3.12 -14.22 -10.46
CA ILE A 144 2.44 -13.70 -9.27
C ILE A 144 1.65 -12.41 -9.56
N ASP A 145 2.14 -11.51 -10.43
CA ASP A 145 1.39 -10.32 -10.84
C ASP A 145 0.10 -10.70 -11.57
N LYS A 146 0.21 -11.66 -12.49
CA LYS A 146 -0.91 -12.17 -13.28
C LYS A 146 -1.93 -12.92 -12.41
N LEU A 147 -1.46 -13.74 -11.47
CA LEU A 147 -2.32 -14.42 -10.49
C LEU A 147 -3.08 -13.41 -9.62
N ARG A 148 -2.39 -12.38 -9.11
CA ARG A 148 -3.02 -11.33 -8.30
C ARG A 148 -4.10 -10.58 -9.07
N ALA A 149 -3.84 -10.21 -10.32
CA ALA A 149 -4.85 -9.57 -11.16
C ALA A 149 -6.09 -10.45 -11.37
N ALA A 150 -5.89 -11.77 -11.56
CA ALA A 150 -6.99 -12.73 -11.67
C ALA A 150 -7.79 -12.83 -10.36
N LEU A 151 -7.11 -12.89 -9.20
CA LEU A 151 -7.76 -12.91 -7.89
C LEU A 151 -8.58 -11.64 -7.63
N VAL A 152 -8.03 -10.46 -7.93
CA VAL A 152 -8.75 -9.18 -7.80
C VAL A 152 -10.00 -9.17 -8.68
N PHE A 153 -9.91 -9.64 -9.92
CA PHE A 153 -11.05 -9.73 -10.83
C PHE A 153 -12.16 -10.65 -10.29
N VAL A 154 -11.80 -11.86 -9.86
CA VAL A 154 -12.74 -12.85 -9.31
C VAL A 154 -13.40 -12.34 -8.01
N LEU A 155 -12.65 -11.64 -7.16
CA LEU A 155 -13.19 -11.02 -5.95
C LEU A 155 -14.16 -9.86 -6.25
N ARG A 156 -13.83 -9.01 -7.24
CA ARG A 156 -14.68 -7.88 -7.66
C ARG A 156 -15.90 -8.32 -8.47
N LYS A 157 -15.86 -9.50 -9.11
CA LYS A 157 -16.96 -10.07 -9.91
C LYS A 157 -17.36 -11.45 -9.35
N PRO A 158 -18.11 -11.54 -8.25
CA PRO A 158 -18.42 -12.82 -7.57
C PRO A 158 -19.28 -13.80 -8.38
N ASN A 159 -20.01 -13.32 -9.41
CA ASN A 159 -20.96 -14.11 -10.19
C ASN A 159 -20.37 -14.53 -11.56
N LEU A 160 -19.18 -15.13 -11.58
CA LEU A 160 -18.59 -15.71 -12.79
C LEU A 160 -19.13 -17.11 -13.06
N THR A 161 -19.36 -17.44 -14.33
CA THR A 161 -19.76 -18.80 -14.73
C THR A 161 -18.62 -19.80 -14.51
N SER A 162 -18.89 -21.12 -14.54
CA SER A 162 -17.81 -22.13 -14.51
C SER A 162 -16.84 -21.92 -15.66
N GLU A 163 -17.38 -21.84 -16.88
CA GLU A 163 -16.60 -21.64 -18.11
C GLU A 163 -15.67 -20.42 -18.04
N GLN A 164 -16.13 -19.33 -17.42
CA GLN A 164 -15.33 -18.12 -17.24
C GLN A 164 -14.15 -18.32 -16.30
N VAL A 165 -14.34 -19.05 -15.19
CA VAL A 165 -13.23 -19.34 -14.27
C VAL A 165 -12.32 -20.41 -14.84
N ASP A 166 -12.86 -21.43 -15.48
CA ASP A 166 -12.07 -22.48 -16.15
C ASP A 166 -11.15 -21.87 -17.22
N ALA A 167 -11.63 -20.86 -17.95
CA ALA A 167 -10.81 -20.10 -18.89
C ALA A 167 -9.69 -19.31 -18.20
N ILE A 168 -9.96 -18.66 -17.05
CA ILE A 168 -8.93 -17.96 -16.26
C ILE A 168 -7.89 -18.97 -15.76
N CYS A 169 -8.32 -20.09 -15.17
CA CYS A 169 -7.44 -21.13 -14.64
C CYS A 169 -6.58 -21.76 -15.74
N ALA A 170 -7.15 -22.01 -16.93
CA ALA A 170 -6.41 -22.50 -18.08
C ALA A 170 -5.30 -21.52 -18.50
N ARG A 171 -5.61 -20.22 -18.57
CA ARG A 171 -4.61 -19.18 -18.87
C ARG A 171 -3.52 -19.08 -17.81
N LEU A 172 -3.87 -19.14 -16.54
CA LEU A 172 -2.90 -19.15 -15.44
C LEU A 172 -1.93 -20.34 -15.54
N LYS A 173 -2.46 -21.54 -15.86
CA LYS A 173 -1.63 -22.74 -16.08
C LYS A 173 -0.68 -22.56 -17.26
N GLU A 174 -1.13 -21.99 -18.38
CA GLU A 174 -0.30 -21.74 -19.56
C GLU A 174 0.91 -20.83 -19.27
N ILE A 175 0.75 -19.86 -18.36
CA ILE A 175 1.82 -18.93 -17.96
C ILE A 175 2.64 -19.43 -16.75
N GLY A 176 2.38 -20.65 -16.27
CA GLY A 176 3.10 -21.27 -15.14
C GLY A 176 2.69 -20.75 -13.76
N ALA A 177 1.51 -20.14 -13.62
CA ALA A 177 0.92 -19.79 -12.32
C ALA A 177 -0.02 -20.90 -11.84
N ASP A 178 -0.04 -21.18 -10.53
CA ASP A 178 -0.97 -22.14 -9.93
C ASP A 178 -2.37 -21.53 -9.80
N PRO A 179 -3.41 -22.10 -10.45
CA PRO A 179 -4.77 -21.59 -10.30
C PRO A 179 -5.46 -22.02 -9.00
N ALA A 180 -4.85 -22.85 -8.15
CA ALA A 180 -5.45 -23.35 -6.91
C ALA A 180 -6.01 -22.23 -6.03
N ALA A 181 -5.32 -21.08 -5.95
CA ALA A 181 -5.82 -19.91 -5.23
C ALA A 181 -7.14 -19.36 -5.79
N VAL A 182 -7.29 -19.31 -7.12
CA VAL A 182 -8.51 -18.83 -7.79
C VAL A 182 -9.67 -19.80 -7.53
N GLU A 183 -9.41 -21.10 -7.65
CA GLU A 183 -10.39 -22.15 -7.39
C GLU A 183 -10.84 -22.16 -5.92
N PHE A 184 -9.91 -21.97 -4.99
CA PHE A 184 -10.18 -21.84 -3.56
C PHE A 184 -11.09 -20.65 -3.26
N ILE A 185 -10.77 -19.46 -3.79
CA ILE A 185 -11.59 -18.24 -3.60
C ILE A 185 -12.99 -18.42 -4.20
N ARG A 186 -13.11 -19.04 -5.38
CA ARG A 186 -14.41 -19.36 -5.98
C ARG A 186 -15.24 -20.26 -5.07
N SER A 187 -14.64 -21.32 -4.53
CA SER A 187 -15.30 -22.22 -3.59
C SER A 187 -15.74 -21.50 -2.30
N LEU A 188 -14.91 -20.59 -1.78
CA LEU A 188 -15.27 -19.74 -0.64
C LEU A 188 -16.45 -18.82 -0.96
N GLN A 189 -16.47 -18.18 -2.14
CA GLN A 189 -17.57 -17.33 -2.57
C GLN A 189 -18.88 -18.13 -2.70
N SER A 190 -18.84 -19.34 -3.29
CA SER A 190 -20.03 -20.18 -3.38
C SER A 190 -20.54 -20.62 -2.00
N MET A 191 -19.65 -20.98 -1.07
CA MET A 191 -20.04 -21.32 0.30
C MET A 191 -20.63 -20.12 1.02
N ARG A 192 -20.06 -18.92 0.85
CA ARG A 192 -20.58 -17.68 1.42
C ARG A 192 -21.97 -17.36 0.88
N GLN A 193 -22.18 -17.50 -0.43
CA GLN A 193 -23.49 -17.31 -1.08
C GLN A 193 -24.55 -18.29 -0.55
N LEU A 194 -24.13 -19.51 -0.18
CA LEU A 194 -25.01 -20.53 0.40
C LEU A 194 -25.26 -20.35 1.90
N THR A 195 -24.36 -19.66 2.62
CA THR A 195 -24.42 -19.50 4.09
C THR A 195 -25.02 -18.16 4.50
N LEU A 196 -25.13 -17.19 3.58
CA LEU A 196 -25.65 -15.85 3.85
C LEU A 196 -26.74 -15.46 2.85
N ASP A 197 -28.00 -15.53 3.28
CA ASP A 197 -29.10 -14.70 2.74
C ASP A 197 -28.82 -13.22 3.04
N THR A 198 -27.81 -12.62 2.41
CA THR A 198 -27.48 -11.19 2.58
C THR A 198 -27.97 -10.36 1.40
N THR A 199 -29.13 -9.76 1.62
CA THR A 199 -29.63 -8.55 0.93
C THR A 199 -28.80 -7.29 1.25
N ALA A 200 -27.54 -7.42 1.66
CA ALA A 200 -26.70 -6.30 2.12
C ALA A 200 -25.53 -5.94 1.18
N ILE A 201 -25.29 -6.71 0.12
CA ILE A 201 -24.35 -6.34 -0.97
C ILE A 201 -25.08 -6.49 -2.32
N GLY A 202 -26.18 -5.74 -2.46
CA GLY A 202 -26.93 -5.61 -3.70
C GLY A 202 -27.00 -4.15 -4.11
N ASP A 203 -26.51 -3.87 -5.32
CA ASP A 203 -26.62 -2.62 -6.09
C ASP A 203 -26.20 -1.33 -5.38
N ASP A 204 -24.89 -1.02 -5.44
CA ASP A 204 -24.53 0.35 -5.80
C ASP A 204 -24.95 0.54 -7.26
N GLN A 205 -26.12 1.16 -7.47
CA GLN A 205 -26.36 1.86 -8.73
C GLN A 205 -25.16 2.78 -8.99
N PRO A 206 -24.69 2.91 -10.24
CA PRO A 206 -23.71 3.91 -10.59
C PRO A 206 -24.36 5.30 -10.47
N GLN A 207 -24.41 5.86 -9.27
CA GLN A 207 -24.45 7.30 -9.13
C GLN A 207 -23.11 7.80 -9.65
N GLN A 208 -23.18 8.53 -10.77
CA GLN A 208 -22.09 9.33 -11.31
C GLN A 208 -21.56 10.29 -10.23
N LYS A 209 -20.67 9.80 -9.37
CA LYS A 209 -19.65 10.63 -8.77
C LYS A 209 -18.49 10.56 -9.73
N GLU A 210 -18.24 11.68 -10.40
CA GLU A 210 -17.02 11.87 -11.16
C GLU A 210 -15.84 11.38 -10.32
N PRO A 211 -14.92 10.56 -10.88
CA PRO A 211 -13.69 10.25 -10.21
C PRO A 211 -12.94 11.56 -10.00
N GLN A 212 -12.98 12.09 -8.77
CA GLN A 212 -12.18 13.25 -8.40
C GLN A 212 -10.73 12.79 -8.39
N GLN A 213 -9.99 13.21 -9.42
CA GLN A 213 -8.53 13.21 -9.39
C GLN A 213 -8.09 13.91 -8.10
N ALA A 214 -7.25 13.23 -7.33
CA ALA A 214 -6.63 13.84 -6.16
C ALA A 214 -5.84 15.08 -6.61
N SER A 215 -6.37 16.26 -6.28
CA SER A 215 -5.60 17.51 -6.38
C SER A 215 -4.57 17.49 -5.26
N PHE A 216 -3.35 17.07 -5.59
CA PHE A 216 -2.20 17.26 -4.72
C PHE A 216 -1.81 18.73 -4.76
N GLY A 217 -1.98 19.43 -3.63
CA GLY A 217 -1.48 20.78 -3.43
C GLY A 217 0.03 20.79 -3.39
N GLY A 218 0.66 20.87 -4.57
CA GLY A 218 2.10 20.98 -4.75
C GLY A 218 2.37 21.25 -6.22
N ALA A 219 3.06 22.35 -6.51
CA ALA A 219 3.43 22.70 -7.87
C ALA A 219 4.19 21.53 -8.53
N ASP A 220 3.76 21.14 -9.73
CA ASP A 220 4.62 20.50 -10.73
C ASP A 220 5.22 19.10 -10.41
N ALA A 221 4.52 18.25 -9.64
CA ALA A 221 4.93 16.85 -9.37
C ALA A 221 5.17 16.01 -10.65
N THR A 222 4.44 16.30 -11.74
CA THR A 222 4.68 15.63 -13.04
C THR A 222 5.99 16.07 -13.71
N SER A 223 6.46 17.29 -13.46
CA SER A 223 7.73 17.81 -13.97
C SER A 223 8.92 17.28 -13.15
N GLY A 224 8.77 17.19 -11.82
CA GLY A 224 9.78 16.63 -10.92
C GLY A 224 10.02 15.15 -11.17
N PHE A 225 8.95 14.39 -11.44
CA PHE A 225 9.05 13.00 -11.88
C PHE A 225 9.78 12.86 -13.23
N ALA A 226 9.46 13.69 -14.22
CA ALA A 226 10.15 13.67 -15.51
C ALA A 226 11.65 14.00 -15.37
N MET A 227 12.01 14.91 -14.44
CA MET A 227 13.41 15.20 -14.12
C MET A 227 14.11 14.04 -13.42
N PHE A 228 13.46 13.37 -12.45
CA PHE A 228 13.98 12.17 -11.81
C PHE A 228 14.25 11.07 -12.84
N ALA A 229 13.28 10.83 -13.71
CA ALA A 229 13.37 9.82 -14.75
C ALA A 229 14.40 10.15 -15.83
N ASN A 230 14.57 11.42 -16.21
CA ASN A 230 15.63 11.85 -17.11
C ASN A 230 17.03 11.71 -16.48
N LYS A 231 17.17 12.01 -15.18
CA LYS A 231 18.44 11.79 -14.46
C LYS A 231 18.77 10.30 -14.35
N PHE A 232 17.77 9.47 -14.04
CA PHE A 232 17.94 8.02 -14.04
C PHE A 232 18.30 7.49 -15.43
N ALA A 233 17.60 7.95 -16.46
CA ALA A 233 17.92 7.63 -17.85
C ALA A 233 19.34 8.04 -18.21
N SER A 234 19.83 9.21 -17.76
CA SER A 234 21.20 9.67 -18.00
C SER A 234 22.26 8.85 -17.23
N GLN A 235 21.94 8.40 -16.02
CA GLN A 235 22.81 7.54 -15.21
C GLN A 235 22.86 6.10 -15.74
N MET A 236 21.81 5.67 -16.44
CA MET A 236 21.68 4.37 -17.10
C MET A 236 22.01 4.41 -18.61
N GLN A 237 22.21 5.61 -19.20
CA GLN A 237 22.57 5.80 -20.62
C GLN A 237 24.00 5.36 -20.95
N GLN A 238 24.81 5.02 -19.94
CA GLN A 238 26.01 4.20 -20.15
C GLN A 238 25.67 2.77 -20.62
N HIS A 239 24.40 2.35 -20.65
CA HIS A 239 23.96 0.98 -20.95
C HIS A 239 22.65 0.82 -21.76
N GLY A 240 22.25 1.79 -22.60
CA GLY A 240 21.28 1.54 -23.70
C GLY A 240 20.07 2.48 -23.80
N GLU A 241 19.68 2.76 -25.04
CA GLU A 241 18.88 3.92 -25.48
C GLU A 241 17.36 3.62 -25.65
N GLY A 242 16.75 2.89 -24.71
CA GLY A 242 15.35 2.44 -24.81
C GLY A 242 14.35 2.96 -23.76
N LEU A 243 14.81 3.77 -22.80
CA LEU A 243 14.12 3.98 -21.51
C LEU A 243 13.13 5.17 -21.47
N LEU A 244 13.22 6.11 -22.42
CA LEU A 244 12.51 7.40 -22.35
C LEU A 244 11.01 7.32 -22.72
N THR A 245 10.59 6.28 -23.43
CA THR A 245 9.19 6.14 -23.91
C THR A 245 8.23 5.61 -22.83
N GLY A 246 8.71 4.87 -21.83
CA GLY A 246 7.86 4.29 -20.76
C GLY A 246 7.36 5.29 -19.71
N LEU A 247 7.92 6.50 -19.67
CA LEU A 247 7.71 7.46 -18.58
C LEU A 247 6.44 8.30 -18.70
N LYS A 248 5.89 8.43 -19.92
CA LYS A 248 4.64 9.18 -20.17
C LYS A 248 3.39 8.43 -19.71
N ASN A 249 3.46 7.10 -19.58
CA ASN A 249 2.32 6.24 -19.21
C ASN A 249 2.21 5.99 -17.68
N LEU A 250 3.06 6.64 -16.88
CA LEU A 250 3.08 6.50 -15.41
C LEU A 250 2.17 7.52 -14.70
N LYS A 251 1.48 8.40 -15.45
CA LYS A 251 0.40 9.25 -14.91
C LYS A 251 -0.78 8.44 -14.36
N ASN A 252 -0.92 7.19 -14.80
CA ASN A 252 -1.95 6.25 -14.33
C ASN A 252 -1.63 5.59 -12.98
N LEU A 253 -0.49 5.93 -12.35
CA LEU A 253 -0.13 5.47 -11.00
C LEU A 253 -0.62 6.40 -9.88
N LEU A 254 -1.39 7.44 -10.21
CA LEU A 254 -2.04 8.24 -9.18
C LEU A 254 -3.14 7.38 -8.53
N PRO A 255 -3.08 7.15 -7.21
CA PRO A 255 -4.03 6.27 -6.57
C PRO A 255 -5.46 6.81 -6.71
N MET A 256 -6.38 5.99 -7.20
CA MET A 256 -7.80 6.24 -6.95
C MET A 256 -8.02 5.99 -5.45
N ARG A 257 -8.32 7.06 -4.70
CA ARG A 257 -8.60 6.95 -3.26
C ARG A 257 -9.93 6.23 -3.05
N GLU A 258 -9.89 4.91 -2.92
CA GLU A 258 -11.00 4.11 -2.40
C GLU A 258 -10.73 3.76 -0.93
N ASP A 259 -11.66 4.13 -0.03
CA ASP A 259 -11.58 3.66 1.35
C ASP A 259 -11.74 2.13 1.36
N THR A 260 -10.80 1.43 2.01
CA THR A 260 -10.84 -0.03 2.17
C THR A 260 -12.07 -0.47 2.97
N LEU A 261 -12.46 -1.73 2.85
CA LEU A 261 -13.56 -2.28 3.63
C LEU A 261 -13.30 -2.12 5.14
N THR A 262 -12.06 -2.36 5.58
CA THR A 262 -11.62 -2.16 6.97
C THR A 262 -11.84 -0.71 7.42
N THR A 263 -11.42 0.27 6.61
CA THR A 263 -11.64 1.70 6.90
C THR A 263 -13.13 2.04 7.02
N ARG A 264 -13.98 1.51 6.12
CA ARG A 264 -15.44 1.73 6.17
C ARG A 264 -16.07 1.15 7.43
N ILE A 265 -15.71 -0.09 7.78
CA ILE A 265 -16.17 -0.75 9.02
C ILE A 265 -15.77 0.06 10.24
N VAL A 266 -14.52 0.49 10.33
CA VAL A 266 -14.02 1.27 11.47
C VAL A 266 -14.71 2.64 11.54
N SER A 267 -14.94 3.30 10.40
CA SER A 267 -15.69 4.57 10.35
C SER A 267 -17.09 4.41 10.95
N GLU A 268 -17.81 3.37 10.52
CA GLU A 268 -19.17 3.06 10.97
C GLU A 268 -19.21 2.70 12.48
N LEU A 269 -18.25 1.89 12.95
CA LEU A 269 -18.12 1.52 14.37
C LEU A 269 -17.78 2.72 15.26
N MET A 270 -16.93 3.64 14.79
CA MET A 270 -16.48 4.79 15.57
C MET A 270 -17.48 5.95 15.53
N GLU A 271 -18.28 6.11 14.47
CA GLU A 271 -19.36 7.11 14.41
C GLU A 271 -20.58 6.71 15.23
N GLN A 272 -20.90 5.41 15.29
CA GLN A 272 -22.10 4.89 15.94
C GLN A 272 -23.38 5.67 15.58
N SER A 273 -23.63 5.85 14.28
CA SER A 273 -24.84 6.52 13.79
C SER A 273 -26.11 5.88 14.38
N GLU A 274 -26.98 6.70 14.96
CA GLU A 274 -28.27 6.28 15.55
C GLU A 274 -29.26 5.74 14.50
N SER A 275 -29.03 6.07 13.24
CA SER A 275 -29.86 5.60 12.14
C SER A 275 -29.40 4.19 11.79
N GLY A 276 -30.31 3.22 11.62
CA GLY A 276 -30.04 1.87 11.10
C GLY A 276 -29.43 1.81 9.68
N ALA A 277 -28.71 2.85 9.27
CA ALA A 277 -27.87 3.00 8.10
C ALA A 277 -26.53 2.26 8.23
N ASN A 278 -26.17 1.80 9.43
CA ASN A 278 -25.00 0.96 9.65
C ASN A 278 -25.24 -0.39 8.98
N LYS A 279 -24.73 -0.61 7.75
CA LYS A 279 -24.97 -1.83 6.98
C LYS A 279 -23.89 -2.88 7.23
N LEU A 280 -22.67 -2.45 7.57
CA LEU A 280 -21.50 -3.34 7.65
C LEU A 280 -21.29 -3.87 9.07
N THR A 281 -21.83 -3.20 10.09
CA THR A 281 -21.52 -3.47 11.51
C THR A 281 -22.69 -4.02 12.32
N GLN A 282 -23.79 -4.38 11.66
CA GLN A 282 -25.00 -4.89 12.33
C GLN A 282 -24.70 -6.18 13.08
N ASP A 283 -23.99 -7.10 12.44
CA ASP A 283 -23.70 -8.44 12.96
C ASP A 283 -22.45 -8.50 13.86
N TYR A 284 -21.84 -7.35 14.16
CA TYR A 284 -20.66 -7.32 15.03
C TYR A 284 -21.05 -7.59 16.48
N GLU A 285 -20.37 -8.52 17.13
CA GLU A 285 -20.59 -8.75 18.55
C GLU A 285 -20.04 -7.60 19.40
N TYR A 286 -20.76 -7.25 20.47
CA TYR A 286 -20.38 -6.17 21.38
C TYR A 286 -20.09 -6.71 22.78
N PHE A 287 -18.88 -6.44 23.27
CA PHE A 287 -18.43 -6.83 24.58
C PHE A 287 -17.96 -5.60 25.36
N ASP A 288 -18.50 -5.39 26.57
CA ASP A 288 -18.03 -4.38 27.51
C ASP A 288 -17.45 -5.08 28.76
N PRO A 289 -16.12 -5.05 28.98
CA PRO A 289 -15.49 -5.62 30.16
C PRO A 289 -16.06 -5.07 31.48
N ARG A 290 -16.52 -3.81 31.50
CA ARG A 290 -17.08 -3.17 32.69
C ARG A 290 -18.53 -3.57 32.97
N ALA A 291 -19.29 -3.99 31.96
CA ALA A 291 -20.68 -4.41 32.14
C ALA A 291 -20.81 -5.62 33.10
N SER A 292 -19.79 -6.50 33.12
CA SER A 292 -19.72 -7.64 34.06
C SER A 292 -19.65 -7.23 35.54
N THR A 293 -19.14 -6.03 35.83
CA THR A 293 -18.99 -5.50 37.20
C THR A 293 -20.21 -4.73 37.70
N LEU A 294 -21.07 -4.27 36.78
CA LEU A 294 -22.26 -3.47 37.08
C LEU A 294 -23.55 -4.31 37.11
N ALA A 295 -23.56 -5.45 36.42
CA ALA A 295 -24.68 -6.38 36.40
C ALA A 295 -24.57 -7.42 37.51
N GLY A 296 -24.98 -7.06 38.74
CA GLY A 296 -25.19 -8.06 39.80
C GLY A 296 -26.17 -9.13 39.34
N GLU A 297 -25.74 -10.40 39.36
CA GLU A 297 -26.44 -11.70 39.14
C GLU A 297 -27.43 -11.86 37.96
N SER A 298 -27.88 -10.79 37.31
CA SER A 298 -28.80 -10.82 36.18
C SER A 298 -28.01 -10.83 34.88
N ARG A 299 -27.65 -12.04 34.43
CA ARG A 299 -27.01 -12.31 33.15
C ARG A 299 -27.95 -12.07 31.96
N SER A 300 -28.32 -10.82 31.70
CA SER A 300 -28.77 -10.48 30.35
C SER A 300 -27.61 -10.74 29.39
N ARG A 301 -27.80 -11.66 28.43
CA ARG A 301 -26.82 -11.95 27.36
C ARG A 301 -26.57 -10.75 26.46
N HIS A 302 -27.44 -9.75 26.48
CA HIS A 302 -27.34 -8.58 25.62
C HIS A 302 -26.88 -7.38 26.44
N ILE A 303 -25.61 -7.01 26.25
CA ILE A 303 -25.03 -5.79 26.79
C ILE A 303 -25.46 -4.63 25.88
N PRO A 304 -26.12 -3.59 26.40
CA PRO A 304 -26.46 -2.42 25.60
C PRO A 304 -25.17 -1.79 25.04
N ARG A 305 -25.09 -1.62 23.72
CA ARG A 305 -23.97 -0.87 23.11
C ARG A 305 -23.93 0.53 23.71
N VAL A 306 -22.75 0.97 24.16
CA VAL A 306 -22.50 2.40 24.48
C VAL A 306 -22.97 3.22 23.28
N ARG A 307 -23.65 4.33 23.54
CA ARG A 307 -24.17 5.25 22.52
C ARG A 307 -23.30 6.50 22.53
N GLY A 308 -22.38 6.61 21.58
CA GLY A 308 -21.53 7.77 21.41
C GLY A 308 -20.39 7.53 20.44
N SER A 309 -19.92 8.57 19.77
CA SER A 309 -18.77 8.47 18.88
C SER A 309 -17.49 8.16 19.67
N PHE A 310 -16.64 7.29 19.14
CA PHE A 310 -15.33 7.01 19.70
C PHE A 310 -14.24 7.88 19.06
N HIS A 311 -13.32 8.38 19.87
CA HIS A 311 -12.14 9.15 19.41
C HIS A 311 -10.92 8.28 19.19
N GLN A 312 -10.84 7.16 19.89
CA GLN A 312 -9.71 6.24 19.88
C GLN A 312 -10.18 4.83 19.56
N ALA A 313 -9.46 4.14 18.69
CA ALA A 313 -9.72 2.74 18.37
C ALA A 313 -8.41 1.95 18.25
N ILE A 314 -8.47 0.69 18.65
CA ILE A 314 -7.45 -0.32 18.35
C ILE A 314 -8.11 -1.31 17.39
N VAL A 315 -7.54 -1.45 16.20
CA VAL A 315 -8.01 -2.35 15.15
C VAL A 315 -6.98 -3.46 15.01
N PHE A 316 -7.40 -4.71 15.22
CA PHE A 316 -6.50 -5.86 15.18
C PHE A 316 -6.96 -6.88 14.12
N MET A 317 -6.20 -7.01 13.05
CA MET A 317 -6.47 -7.96 11.97
C MET A 317 -5.94 -9.34 12.32
N VAL A 318 -6.84 -10.32 12.43
CA VAL A 318 -6.51 -11.72 12.68
C VAL A 318 -6.38 -12.45 11.35
N GLY A 319 -5.21 -13.06 11.09
CA GLY A 319 -4.95 -13.82 9.86
C GLY A 319 -4.14 -13.06 8.80
N GLY A 320 -3.58 -11.90 9.15
CA GLY A 320 -2.70 -11.12 8.30
C GLY A 320 -3.23 -9.72 8.02
N GLY A 321 -2.39 -8.72 8.25
CA GLY A 321 -2.60 -7.34 7.89
C GLY A 321 -1.70 -6.91 6.74
N ASN A 322 -1.94 -5.73 6.21
CA ASN A 322 -1.13 -5.18 5.11
C ASN A 322 -0.98 -3.66 5.21
N TYR A 323 0.03 -3.14 4.51
CA TYR A 323 0.33 -1.71 4.49
C TYR A 323 -0.76 -0.86 3.82
N VAL A 324 -1.55 -1.42 2.90
CA VAL A 324 -2.64 -0.68 2.26
C VAL A 324 -3.73 -0.36 3.28
N GLU A 325 -4.17 -1.35 4.07
CA GLU A 325 -5.15 -1.16 5.14
C GLU A 325 -4.65 -0.19 6.20
N GLN A 326 -3.42 -0.38 6.67
CA GLN A 326 -2.79 0.49 7.67
C GLN A 326 -2.72 1.93 7.17
N HIS A 327 -2.28 2.12 5.93
CA HIS A 327 -2.14 3.44 5.31
C HIS A 327 -3.49 4.13 5.12
N THR A 328 -4.46 3.45 4.50
CA THR A 328 -5.80 4.03 4.26
C THR A 328 -6.51 4.36 5.57
N LEU A 329 -6.34 3.55 6.61
CA LEU A 329 -6.92 3.81 7.92
C LEU A 329 -6.27 5.01 8.62
N SER A 330 -4.94 5.12 8.56
CA SER A 330 -4.19 6.27 9.08
C SER A 330 -4.53 7.58 8.34
N GLU A 331 -4.65 7.51 7.02
CA GLU A 331 -5.07 8.63 6.18
C GLU A 331 -6.50 9.07 6.51
N TRP A 332 -7.43 8.12 6.66
CA TRP A 332 -8.80 8.42 7.09
C TRP A 332 -8.83 9.07 8.48
N ALA A 333 -8.11 8.51 9.47
CA ALA A 333 -8.08 9.02 10.84
C ALA A 333 -7.51 10.45 10.95
N SER A 334 -6.56 10.80 10.08
CA SER A 334 -5.98 12.15 9.99
C SER A 334 -6.75 13.10 9.07
N SER A 335 -7.64 12.59 8.23
CA SER A 335 -8.47 13.36 7.30
C SER A 335 -9.52 14.21 8.02
N SER A 336 -9.90 15.34 7.41
CA SER A 336 -11.06 16.12 7.86
C SER A 336 -12.37 15.32 7.85
N ARG A 337 -12.43 14.25 7.04
CA ARG A 337 -13.59 13.35 6.92
C ARG A 337 -13.92 12.57 8.20
N SER A 338 -12.93 12.32 9.06
CA SER A 338 -13.11 11.52 10.27
C SER A 338 -13.29 12.37 11.53
N ARG A 339 -13.27 13.70 11.40
CA ARG A 339 -13.41 14.62 12.53
C ARG A 339 -14.80 14.49 13.15
N ASP A 340 -14.84 14.53 14.49
CA ASP A 340 -16.09 14.52 15.22
C ASP A 340 -16.84 15.86 15.10
N SER A 341 -18.03 15.95 15.74
CA SER A 341 -18.82 17.17 15.79
C SER A 341 -18.11 18.35 16.48
N ALA A 342 -17.07 18.09 17.27
CA ALA A 342 -16.20 19.08 17.91
C ALA A 342 -14.93 19.41 17.08
N GLY A 343 -14.78 18.81 15.89
CA GLY A 343 -13.65 19.03 14.99
C GLY A 343 -12.34 18.34 15.39
N GLN A 344 -12.36 17.42 16.37
CA GLN A 344 -11.18 16.69 16.84
C GLN A 344 -10.84 15.53 15.89
N PRO A 345 -9.54 15.31 15.58
CA PRO A 345 -9.11 14.17 14.79
C PRO A 345 -9.30 12.85 15.55
N ARG A 346 -9.49 11.76 14.82
CA ARG A 346 -9.52 10.41 15.41
C ARG A 346 -8.12 9.85 15.52
N SER A 347 -7.91 8.99 16.51
CA SER A 347 -6.67 8.24 16.68
C SER A 347 -6.96 6.76 16.54
N VAL A 348 -6.26 6.10 15.63
CA VAL A 348 -6.45 4.67 15.37
C VAL A 348 -5.10 3.97 15.41
N ILE A 349 -5.02 2.90 16.20
CA ILE A 349 -3.87 2.00 16.24
C ILE A 349 -4.24 0.75 15.45
N TYR A 350 -3.55 0.50 14.35
CA TYR A 350 -3.71 -0.72 13.56
C TYR A 350 -2.65 -1.74 13.97
N GLY A 351 -3.08 -2.97 14.20
CA GLY A 351 -2.23 -4.13 14.44
C GLY A 351 -2.75 -5.32 13.67
N ALA A 352 -1.89 -6.33 13.53
CA ALA A 352 -2.25 -7.59 12.91
C ALA A 352 -1.45 -8.73 13.54
N THR A 353 -1.89 -9.97 13.30
CA THR A 353 -1.10 -11.16 13.66
C THR A 353 0.24 -11.21 12.95
N ASP A 354 0.27 -10.77 11.69
CA ASP A 354 1.47 -10.63 10.87
C ASP A 354 1.22 -9.60 9.75
N PHE A 355 2.27 -8.99 9.19
CA PHE A 355 2.18 -8.15 8.00
C PHE A 355 2.55 -8.98 6.77
N VAL A 356 1.53 -9.39 6.03
CA VAL A 356 1.69 -10.39 4.96
C VAL A 356 1.93 -9.69 3.62
N SER A 357 2.95 -10.13 2.90
CA SER A 357 3.18 -9.65 1.52
C SER A 357 2.13 -10.26 0.57
N PRO A 358 1.75 -9.57 -0.53
CA PRO A 358 0.80 -10.13 -1.49
C PRO A 358 1.24 -11.49 -2.04
N SER A 359 2.55 -11.69 -2.22
CA SER A 359 3.10 -12.96 -2.70
C SER A 359 2.92 -14.10 -1.69
N ALA A 360 3.21 -13.83 -0.40
CA ALA A 360 3.03 -14.81 0.67
C ALA A 360 1.55 -15.18 0.84
N PHE A 361 0.67 -14.18 0.79
CA PHE A 361 -0.78 -14.42 0.88
C PHE A 361 -1.30 -15.28 -0.29
N CYS A 362 -0.83 -15.06 -1.52
CA CYS A 362 -1.17 -15.92 -2.64
C CYS A 362 -0.69 -17.37 -2.44
N GLN A 363 0.52 -17.57 -1.91
CA GLN A 363 1.05 -18.92 -1.63
C GLN A 363 0.22 -19.65 -0.57
N GLU A 364 -0.24 -18.94 0.46
CA GLU A 364 -1.17 -19.51 1.44
C GLU A 364 -2.49 -19.95 0.79
N LEU A 365 -3.05 -19.12 -0.10
CA LEU A 365 -4.25 -19.48 -0.85
C LEU A 365 -4.04 -20.67 -1.80
N GLU A 366 -2.88 -20.75 -2.45
CA GLU A 366 -2.50 -21.91 -3.28
C GLU A 366 -2.43 -23.18 -2.44
N THR A 367 -1.77 -23.10 -1.28
CA THR A 367 -1.65 -24.23 -0.33
C THR A 367 -3.04 -24.72 0.09
N LEU A 368 -3.91 -23.81 0.54
CA LEU A 368 -5.28 -24.14 0.94
C LEU A 368 -6.15 -24.66 -0.22
N GLY A 369 -5.89 -24.19 -1.44
CA GLY A 369 -6.56 -24.68 -2.64
C GLY A 369 -6.15 -26.11 -2.99
N ASN A 370 -4.90 -26.46 -2.77
CA ASN A 370 -4.34 -27.80 -3.03
C ASN A 370 -4.67 -28.82 -1.92
N GLU A 371 -5.03 -28.35 -0.72
CA GLU A 371 -5.47 -29.21 0.40
C GLU A 371 -6.95 -29.63 0.31
N LYS A 372 -7.74 -28.99 -0.55
CA LYS A 372 -9.13 -29.37 -0.85
C LYS A 372 -9.20 -30.54 -1.82
#